data_AF-A0A959UWV3-F1
#
_entry.id   AF-A0A959UWV3-F1
#
_cell.length_a   1.000
_cell.length_b   1.000
_cell.length_c   1.000
_cell.angle_alpha   90.00
_cell.angle_beta   90.00
_cell.angle_gamma   90.00
#
_symmetry.space_group_name_H-M   'P 1'
#
loop_
_entity.id
_entity.type
_entity.pdbx_description
1 polymer ?
#
loop_
_entity_poly.entity_id
_entity_poly.type
_entity_poly.pdbx_seq_one_letter_code
_entity_poly.pdbx_strand_id
1 'polypeptide(L)' 'AGGVPGDLLVVIEEEPHEHLKRDGMHLHHEAYISVVDAALGGSIEVPLVKGRAKVKVEPGTQSGRVMRL' A
#
# COMPACT_ATOMS: atom_id res chain seq x y z
N ALA A 1 41.38 6.30 -34.15
CA ALA A 1 40.04 6.02 -34.70
C ALA A 1 39.08 5.84 -33.52
N GLY A 2 38.05 6.68 -33.39
CA GLY A 2 37.05 6.58 -32.33
C GLY A 2 35.79 5.94 -32.89
N GLY A 3 35.42 4.76 -32.37
CA GLY A 3 34.22 4.03 -32.78
C GLY A 3 32.93 4.70 -32.30
N VAL A 4 31.80 4.25 -32.84
CA VAL A 4 30.46 4.76 -32.47
C VAL A 4 30.22 4.47 -30.98
N PRO A 5 29.76 5.46 -30.19
CA PRO A 5 29.35 5.22 -28.81
C PRO A 5 28.23 4.18 -28.75
N GLY A 6 28.32 3.26 -27.79
CA GLY A 6 27.24 2.31 -27.52
C GLY A 6 26.11 2.92 -26.70
N ASP A 7 25.03 2.16 -26.54
CA ASP A 7 23.86 2.53 -25.74
C ASP A 7 23.90 1.88 -24.36
N LEU A 8 23.27 2.53 -23.37
CA LEU A 8 23.01 1.98 -22.05
C LEU A 8 21.52 1.66 -21.92
N LEU A 9 21.21 0.38 -21.70
CA LEU A 9 19.86 -0.06 -21.36
C LEU A 9 19.73 -0.23 -19.85
N VAL A 10 18.82 0.52 -19.24
CA VAL A 10 18.49 0.38 -17.81
C VAL A 10 17.14 -0.32 -17.70
N VAL A 11 17.13 -1.46 -17.02
CA VAL A 11 15.91 -2.21 -16.68
C VAL A 11 15.63 -1.97 -15.20
N ILE A 12 14.37 -1.67 -14.88
CA ILE A 12 13.93 -1.45 -13.50
C ILE A 12 13.16 -2.69 -13.06
N GLU A 13 13.57 -3.25 -11.94
CA GLU A 13 12.84 -4.30 -11.24
C GLU A 13 12.32 -3.75 -9.91
N GLU A 14 11.11 -4.16 -9.53
CA GLU A 14 10.51 -3.75 -8.27
C GLU A 14 10.77 -4.83 -7.22
N GLU A 15 11.33 -4.42 -6.07
CA GLU A 15 11.44 -5.30 -4.91
C GLU A 15 10.10 -5.37 -4.17
N PRO A 16 9.67 -6.56 -3.70
CA PRO A 16 8.47 -6.70 -2.89
C PRO A 16 8.58 -5.90 -1.59
N HIS A 17 7.59 -5.06 -1.31
CA HIS A 17 7.51 -4.31 -0.05
C HIS A 17 6.72 -5.12 0.99
N GLU A 18 7.17 -5.14 2.24
CA GLU A 18 6.61 -5.99 3.32
C GLU A 18 5.11 -5.76 3.58
N HIS A 19 4.66 -4.52 3.42
CA HIS A 19 3.29 -4.11 3.78
C HIS A 19 2.45 -3.55 2.62
N LEU A 20 3.06 -3.25 1.48
CA LEU A 20 2.41 -2.53 0.40
C LEU A 20 2.55 -3.33 -0.88
N LYS A 21 1.43 -3.65 -1.51
CA LYS A 21 1.42 -4.32 -2.81
C LYS A 21 1.03 -3.32 -3.89
N ARG A 22 1.89 -3.15 -4.89
CA ARG A 22 1.62 -2.29 -6.03
C ARG A 22 0.89 -3.08 -7.12
N ASP A 23 -0.20 -2.52 -7.60
CA ASP A 23 -0.91 -2.96 -8.80
C ASP A 23 -1.08 -1.76 -9.74
N GLY A 24 -0.15 -1.62 -10.69
CA GLY A 24 -0.06 -0.49 -11.60
C GLY A 24 0.13 0.85 -10.88
N MET A 25 -0.94 1.65 -10.80
CA MET A 25 -0.97 2.93 -10.11
C MET A 25 -1.59 2.87 -8.71
N HIS A 26 -2.11 1.70 -8.31
CA HIS A 26 -2.77 1.51 -7.02
C HIS A 26 -1.84 0.80 -6.04
N LEU A 27 -2.00 1.15 -4.76
CA LEU A 27 -1.31 0.50 -3.66
C LEU A 27 -2.36 -0.14 -2.76
N HIS A 28 -2.13 -1.42 -2.47
CA HIS A 28 -2.98 -2.23 -1.62
C HIS A 28 -2.23 -2.50 -0.31
N HIS A 29 -2.96 -2.34 0.79
CA HIS A 29 -2.51 -2.67 2.13
C HIS A 29 -3.60 -3.47 2.83
N GLU A 30 -3.22 -4.59 3.45
CA GLU A 30 -4.12 -5.38 4.28
C GLU A 30 -4.05 -4.88 5.73
N ALA A 31 -5.08 -4.14 6.15
CA ALA A 31 -5.18 -3.64 7.51
C ALA A 31 -5.89 -4.66 8.40
N TYR A 32 -5.16 -5.22 9.36
CA TYR A 32 -5.72 -6.11 10.38
C TYR A 32 -6.22 -5.29 11.57
N ILE A 33 -7.50 -5.46 11.90
CA ILE A 33 -8.15 -4.77 13.02
C ILE A 33 -8.71 -5.76 14.02
N SER A 34 -8.82 -5.36 15.28
CA SER A 34 -9.46 -6.20 16.29
C SER A 34 -10.96 -6.33 16.01
N VAL A 35 -11.56 -7.45 16.42
CA VAL A 35 -13.02 -7.65 16.32
C VAL A 35 -13.77 -6.57 17.11
N VAL A 36 -13.17 -6.06 18.19
CA VAL A 36 -13.74 -4.98 18.99
C VAL A 36 -13.83 -3.69 18.18
N ASP A 37 -12.74 -3.28 17.51
CA ASP A 37 -12.72 -2.08 16.67
C ASP A 37 -13.62 -2.23 15.44
N ALA A 38 -13.71 -3.45 14.88
CA ALA A 38 -14.63 -3.74 13.78
C ALA A 38 -16.10 -3.61 14.21
N ALA A 39 -16.45 -4.08 15.42
CA ALA A 39 -17.81 -4.06 15.94
C ALA A 39 -18.24 -2.68 16.44
N LEU A 40 -17.42 -2.03 17.26
CA LEU A 40 -17.75 -0.77 17.93
C LEU A 40 -17.31 0.47 17.14
N GLY A 41 -16.48 0.29 16.11
CA GLY A 41 -15.82 1.37 15.41
C GLY A 41 -14.58 1.86 16.16
N GLY A 42 -13.76 2.64 15.47
CA GLY A 42 -12.48 3.09 16.02
C GLY A 42 -11.67 3.86 14.99
N SER A 43 -10.37 3.95 15.23
CA SER A 43 -9.44 4.52 14.26
C SER A 43 -8.11 3.81 14.30
N ILE A 44 -7.57 3.53 13.12
CA ILE A 44 -6.32 2.81 12.91
C ILE A 44 -5.34 3.67 12.14
N GLU A 45 -4.04 3.41 12.31
CA GLU A 45 -3.01 3.97 11.44
C GLU A 45 -2.60 2.94 10.39
N VAL A 46 -2.55 3.37 9.13
CA VAL A 46 -2.06 2.56 8.01
C VAL A 46 -0.82 3.20 7.39
N PRO A 47 0.19 2.38 7.02
CA PRO A 47 1.39 2.86 6.35
C PRO A 47 1.07 3.36 4.94
N LEU A 48 1.67 4.48 4.56
CA LEU A 48 1.69 4.98 3.19
C LEU A 48 3.12 4.93 2.64
N VAL A 49 3.28 5.16 1.34
CA VAL A 49 4.63 5.35 0.72
C VAL A 49 5.43 6.43 1.44
N LYS A 50 4.73 7.46 1.95
CA LYS A 50 5.31 8.53 2.74
C LYS A 50 4.45 8.76 3.98
N GLY A 51 4.94 8.30 5.13
CA GLY A 51 4.30 8.51 6.41
C GLY A 51 3.16 7.54 6.71
N ARG A 52 2.20 8.00 7.51
CA ARG A 52 1.06 7.20 7.99
C ARG A 52 -0.22 8.00 7.83
N ALA A 53 -1.31 7.31 7.48
CA ALA A 53 -2.64 7.89 7.46
C ALA A 53 -3.49 7.29 8.58
N LYS A 54 -4.29 8.15 9.22
CA LYS A 54 -5.27 7.73 10.21
C LYS A 54 -6.60 7.47 9.52
N VAL A 55 -7.09 6.24 9.59
CA VAL A 55 -8.33 5.80 8.97
C VAL A 55 -9.37 5.56 10.05
N LYS A 56 -10.60 6.02 9.80
CA LYS A 56 -11.73 5.77 10.70
C LYS A 56 -12.41 4.46 10.32
N VAL A 57 -12.57 3.57 11.29
CA VAL A 57 -13.34 2.33 11.14
C VAL A 57 -14.75 2.62 11.63
N GLU A 58 -15.74 2.45 10.75
CA GLU A 58 -17.14 2.60 11.15
C GLU A 58 -17.61 1.36 11.94
N PRO A 59 -18.50 1.51 12.94
CA PRO A 59 -19.05 0.38 13.68
C PRO A 59 -19.72 -0.65 12.75
N GLY A 60 -19.57 -1.93 13.07
CA GLY A 60 -20.10 -3.03 12.27
C GLY A 60 -19.35 -3.29 10.94
N THR A 61 -18.13 -2.76 10.79
CA THR A 61 -17.30 -2.98 9.60
C THR A 61 -17.02 -4.48 9.41
N GLN A 62 -17.38 -4.98 8.22
CA GLN A 62 -17.20 -6.38 7.85
C GLN A 62 -15.80 -6.65 7.30
N SER A 63 -15.35 -7.90 7.42
CA SER A 63 -14.12 -8.36 6.76
C SER A 63 -14.21 -8.19 5.24
N GLY A 64 -13.09 -7.87 4.60
CA GLY A 64 -13.01 -7.65 3.16
C GLY A 64 -13.56 -6.29 2.69
N ARG A 65 -14.01 -5.42 3.60
CA ARG A 65 -14.40 -4.05 3.24
C ARG A 65 -13.19 -3.30 2.66
N VAL A 66 -13.33 -2.84 1.43
CA VAL A 66 -12.30 -2.01 0.77
C VAL A 66 -12.52 -0.54 1.13
N MET A 67 -11.45 0.11 1.59
CA MET A 67 -11.41 1.54 1.85
C MET A 67 -10.44 2.19 0.88
N ARG A 68 -10.83 3.31 0.26
CA ARG A 68 -9.97 4.06 -0.65
C ARG A 68 -9.58 5.38 -0.01
N LEU A 69 -8.28 5.66 -0.06
CA LEU A 69 -7.66 6.91 0.39
C LEU A 69 -7.31 7.78 -0.82
#